data_AF-G9NEK2-F1
#
_entry.id   AF-G9NEK2-F1
#
_cell.length_a   1.000
_cell.length_b   1.000
_cell.length_c   1.000
_cell.angle_alpha   90.00
_cell.angle_beta   90.00
_cell.angle_gamma   90.00
#
_symmetry.space_group_name_H-M   'P 1'
#
loop_
_entity.id
_entity.type
_entity.pdbx_description
1 polymer ?
#
loop_
_entity_poly.entity_id
_entity_poly.type
_entity_poly.pdbx_seq_one_letter_code
_entity_poly.pdbx_strand_id
1 'polypeptide(L)'
;MVGHLVAPHLAYRPIALLSSIGKIFEQIMVKHIKDFVAESVSNKKPLLPLMQFGGLVGRSTTMALQALTNFVYTGWASGNKRKVSLLGLDISGAFPRVNRRKLLRTLVQKGLPGYIIKFA
;
A
#
# COMPACT_ATOMS: atom_id res chain seq x y z
N MET A 1 24.14 -15.82 37.53
CA MET A 1 24.72 -15.01 36.43
C MET A 1 24.70 -15.88 35.18
N VAL A 2 23.62 -15.82 34.38
CA VAL A 2 23.54 -16.48 33.07
C VAL A 2 23.04 -15.41 32.11
N GLY A 3 23.94 -14.94 31.26
CA GLY A 3 23.67 -13.89 30.30
C GLY A 3 22.63 -14.36 29.30
N HIS A 4 21.46 -13.72 29.33
CA HIS A 4 20.54 -13.70 28.20
C HIS A 4 21.33 -13.20 26.99
N LEU A 5 21.55 -14.09 26.01
CA LEU A 5 21.96 -13.73 24.66
C LEU A 5 20.84 -12.89 24.05
N VAL A 6 20.90 -11.58 24.27
CA VAL A 6 20.18 -10.60 23.47
C VAL A 6 20.79 -10.68 22.08
N ALA A 7 20.15 -11.42 21.18
CA ALA A 7 20.51 -11.39 19.78
C ALA A 7 20.38 -9.92 19.30
N PRO A 8 21.43 -9.35 18.67
CA PRO A 8 21.35 -8.00 18.15
C PRO A 8 20.19 -7.92 17.17
N HIS A 9 19.41 -6.84 17.24
CA HIS A 9 18.35 -6.53 16.29
C HIS A 9 19.01 -6.23 14.93
N LEU A 10 19.40 -7.27 14.19
CA LEU A 10 19.92 -7.12 12.84
C LEU A 10 18.77 -6.56 12.00
N ALA A 11 18.89 -5.30 11.57
CA ALA A 11 17.88 -4.58 10.79
C ALA A 11 17.86 -5.03 9.32
N TYR A 12 17.81 -6.34 9.07
CA TYR A 12 17.67 -6.87 7.72
C TYR A 12 16.19 -6.98 7.33
N ARG A 13 15.88 -6.67 6.07
CA ARG A 13 14.58 -6.98 5.47
C ARG A 13 14.81 -8.11 4.45
N PRO A 14 14.34 -9.34 4.72
CA PRO A 14 14.46 -10.42 3.75
C PRO A 14 13.66 -10.06 2.49
N ILE A 15 14.26 -10.27 1.32
CA ILE A 15 13.64 -10.06 0.01
C ILE A 15 13.56 -11.41 -0.68
N ALA A 16 12.37 -11.81 -1.11
CA ALA A 16 12.19 -12.97 -1.97
C ALA A 16 12.38 -12.53 -3.42
N LEU A 17 13.39 -13.06 -4.11
CA LEU A 17 13.64 -12.78 -5.51
C LEU A 17 13.00 -13.87 -6.38
N LEU A 18 12.12 -13.46 -7.29
CA LEU A 18 11.64 -14.34 -8.36
C LEU A 18 12.73 -14.57 -9.40
N SER A 19 12.64 -15.71 -10.10
CA SER A 19 13.43 -15.97 -11.31
C SER A 19 13.19 -14.88 -12.37
N SER A 20 14.10 -14.74 -13.33
CA SER A 20 13.96 -13.74 -14.40
C SER A 20 12.65 -13.90 -15.18
N ILE A 21 12.26 -15.14 -15.47
CA ILE A 21 10.96 -15.46 -16.11
C ILE A 21 9.80 -15.07 -15.20
N GLY A 22 9.90 -15.38 -13.89
CA GLY A 22 8.90 -14.98 -12.91
C GLY A 22 8.70 -13.47 -12.82
N LYS A 23 9.79 -12.68 -12.91
CA LYS A 23 9.72 -11.21 -12.94
C LYS A 23 9.02 -10.69 -14.19
N ILE A 24 9.24 -11.30 -15.35
CA ILE A 24 8.55 -10.94 -16.59
C ILE A 24 7.05 -11.19 -16.43
N PHE A 25 6.67 -12.36 -15.92
CA PHE A 25 5.27 -12.68 -15.65
C PHE A 25 4.65 -11.72 -14.63
N GLU A 26 5.35 -11.42 -13.53
CA GLU A 26 4.92 -10.44 -12.53
C GLU A 26 4.68 -9.06 -13.15
N GLN A 27 5.57 -8.58 -14.03
CA GLN A 27 5.40 -7.29 -14.71
C GLN A 27 4.15 -7.26 -15.59
N ILE A 28 3.85 -8.35 -16.30
CA ILE A 28 2.62 -8.47 -17.09
C ILE A 28 1.40 -8.38 -16.15
N MET A 29 1.38 -9.17 -15.07
CA MET A 29 0.30 -9.13 -14.09
C MET A 29 0.11 -7.74 -13.46
N VAL A 30 1.21 -7.09 -13.08
CA VAL A 30 1.21 -5.74 -12.51
C VAL A 30 0.61 -4.73 -13.48
N LYS A 31 0.88 -4.84 -14.79
CA LYS A 31 0.27 -3.99 -15.80
C LYS A 31 -1.25 -4.14 -15.82
N HIS A 32 -1.76 -5.37 -15.93
CA HIS A 32 -3.20 -5.62 -15.93
C HIS A 32 -3.91 -5.13 -14.64
N ILE A 33 -3.28 -5.32 -13.49
CA ILE A 33 -3.82 -4.82 -12.21
C ILE A 33 -3.83 -3.29 -12.20
N LYS A 34 -2.77 -2.64 -12.67
CA LYS A 34 -2.69 -1.17 -12.73
C LYS A 34 -3.73 -0.58 -13.66
N ASP A 35 -3.93 -1.17 -14.83
CA ASP A 35 -4.93 -0.72 -15.80
C ASP A 35 -6.34 -0.82 -15.18
N PHE A 36 -6.66 -1.96 -14.54
CA PHE A 36 -7.91 -2.15 -13.82
C PHE A 36 -8.11 -1.13 -12.67
N VAL A 37 -7.06 -0.86 -11.89
CA VAL A 37 -7.11 0.16 -10.83
C VAL A 37 -7.35 1.54 -11.42
N ALA A 38 -6.69 1.90 -12.52
CA ALA A 38 -6.82 3.21 -13.16
C ALA A 38 -8.25 3.44 -13.70
N GLU A 39 -8.82 2.45 -14.38
CA GLU A 39 -10.21 2.49 -14.86
C GLU A 39 -11.19 2.69 -13.69
N SER A 40 -10.91 2.09 -12.54
CA SER A 40 -11.78 2.19 -11.36
C SER A 40 -11.85 3.60 -10.76
N VAL A 41 -10.86 4.47 -11.00
CA VAL A 41 -10.78 5.80 -10.38
C VAL A 41 -11.95 6.69 -10.81
N SER A 42 -12.43 6.53 -12.04
CA SER A 42 -13.56 7.30 -12.60
C SER A 42 -14.94 6.83 -12.11
N ASN A 43 -15.01 5.70 -11.40
CA ASN A 43 -16.26 5.16 -10.89
C ASN A 43 -16.72 5.92 -9.63
N LYS A 44 -18.05 5.91 -9.38
CA LYS A 44 -18.65 6.47 -8.15
C LYS A 44 -18.03 5.93 -6.85
N LYS A 45 -17.42 4.74 -6.89
CA LYS A 45 -16.68 4.12 -5.78
C LYS A 45 -15.34 3.61 -6.31
N PRO A 46 -14.24 4.37 -6.18
CA PRO A 46 -12.93 3.93 -6.64
C PRO A 46 -12.45 2.70 -5.86
N LEU A 47 -11.66 1.84 -6.50
CA LEU A 47 -11.15 0.61 -5.89
C LEU A 47 -10.28 0.91 -4.65
N LEU A 48 -9.45 1.95 -4.79
CA LEU A 48 -8.52 2.43 -3.78
C LEU A 48 -8.90 3.85 -3.34
N PRO A 49 -8.58 4.24 -2.08
CA PRO A 49 -8.76 5.61 -1.63
C PRO A 49 -8.00 6.61 -2.50
N LEU A 50 -8.58 7.79 -2.74
CA LEU A 50 -7.93 8.86 -3.53
C LEU A 50 -6.63 9.39 -2.90
N MET A 51 -6.45 9.21 -1.59
CA MET A 51 -5.23 9.54 -0.85
C MET A 51 -4.25 8.37 -0.72
N GLN A 52 -4.43 7.30 -1.49
CA GLN A 52 -3.42 6.25 -1.63
C GLN A 52 -2.32 6.76 -2.56
N PHE A 53 -1.12 7.00 -2.02
CA PHE A 53 0.02 7.47 -2.82
C PHE A 53 1.06 6.39 -3.13
N GLY A 54 1.13 5.35 -2.29
CA GLY A 54 2.09 4.26 -2.46
C GLY A 54 1.64 3.25 -3.51
N GLY A 55 2.57 2.81 -4.36
CA GLY A 55 2.37 1.70 -5.30
C GLY A 55 1.49 2.02 -6.52
N LEU A 56 1.12 3.28 -6.73
CA LEU A 56 0.29 3.73 -7.86
C LEU A 56 1.09 4.53 -8.89
N VAL A 57 0.74 4.37 -10.17
CA VAL A 57 1.35 5.11 -11.27
C VAL A 57 1.03 6.59 -11.13
N GLY A 58 2.03 7.46 -11.31
CA GLY A 58 1.86 8.91 -11.22
C GLY A 58 1.62 9.43 -9.79
N ARG A 59 1.76 8.59 -8.75
CA ARG A 59 1.70 9.00 -7.35
C ARG A 59 3.07 8.82 -6.70
N SER A 60 3.43 9.73 -5.81
CA SER A 60 4.73 9.72 -5.12
C SER A 60 4.59 10.09 -3.65
N THR A 61 5.64 9.81 -2.88
CA THR A 61 5.75 10.24 -1.49
C THR A 61 5.74 11.77 -1.37
N THR A 62 6.26 12.50 -2.36
CA THR A 62 6.18 13.96 -2.43
C THR A 62 4.74 14.45 -2.46
N MET A 63 3.87 13.83 -3.27
CA MET A 63 2.45 14.18 -3.31
C MET A 63 1.75 13.87 -1.98
N ALA A 64 2.14 12.77 -1.31
CA ALA A 64 1.63 12.43 0.02
C ALA A 64 1.98 13.50 1.06
N LEU A 65 3.23 13.96 1.06
CA LEU A 65 3.70 15.03 1.96
C LEU A 65 3.01 16.36 1.65
N GLN A 66 2.84 16.70 0.38
CA GLN A 66 2.08 17.90 -0.03
C GLN A 66 0.64 17.84 0.47
N ALA A 67 -0.04 16.71 0.28
CA ALA A 67 -1.40 16.51 0.75
C ALA A 67 -1.52 16.63 2.28
N LEU A 68 -0.59 16.01 3.02
CA LEU A 68 -0.52 16.11 4.48
C LEU A 68 -0.29 17.57 4.93
N THR A 69 0.68 18.23 4.30
CA THR A 69 1.05 19.62 4.63
C THR A 69 -0.10 20.58 4.35
N ASN A 70 -0.78 20.41 3.22
CA ASN A 70 -1.98 21.17 2.89
C ASN A 70 -3.10 20.95 3.92
N PHE A 71 -3.30 19.71 4.39
CA PHE A 71 -4.27 19.42 5.44
C PHE A 71 -3.93 20.17 6.75
N VAL A 72 -2.65 20.24 7.13
CA VAL A 72 -2.22 21.00 8.31
C VAL A 72 -2.45 22.51 8.13
N TYR A 73 -1.98 23.08 7.01
CA TYR A 73 -2.12 24.52 6.77
C TYR A 73 -3.56 24.98 6.65
N THR A 74 -4.42 24.21 5.98
CA THR A 74 -5.87 24.52 5.90
C THR A 74 -6.54 24.47 7.26
N GLY A 75 -6.13 23.54 8.13
CA GLY A 75 -6.58 23.49 9.52
C GLY A 75 -6.20 24.75 10.31
N TRP A 76 -4.95 25.20 10.20
CA TRP A 76 -4.46 26.41 10.87
C TRP A 76 -5.08 27.70 10.34
N ALA A 77 -5.31 27.79 9.03
CA ALA A 77 -5.91 28.95 8.38
C ALA A 77 -7.42 29.13 8.69
N SER A 78 -8.09 28.12 9.25
CA SER A 78 -9.55 28.09 9.46
C SER A 78 -10.10 29.10 10.51
N GLY A 79 -9.31 30.05 11.01
CA GLY A 79 -9.72 31.11 11.95
C GLY A 79 -10.06 30.67 13.39
N ASN A 80 -10.48 29.41 13.57
CA ASN A 80 -10.99 28.89 14.85
C ASN A 80 -9.93 28.25 15.77
N LYS A 81 -8.65 28.67 15.71
CA LYS A 81 -7.54 28.09 16.50
C LYS A 81 -7.57 26.55 16.53
N ARG A 82 -7.84 25.91 15.39
CA ARG A 82 -7.96 24.44 15.32
C ARG A 82 -6.60 23.81 15.63
N LYS A 83 -6.59 22.85 16.56
CA LYS A 83 -5.44 21.98 16.79
C LYS A 83 -5.48 20.85 15.76
N VAL A 84 -4.38 20.66 15.06
CA VAL A 84 -4.20 19.55 14.11
C VAL A 84 -3.33 18.49 14.79
N SER A 85 -3.69 17.22 14.63
CA SER A 85 -2.92 16.10 15.16
C SER A 85 -2.84 14.99 14.11
N LEU A 86 -1.75 14.23 14.11
CA LEU A 86 -1.50 13.15 13.16
C LEU A 86 -1.35 11.84 13.91
N LEU A 87 -2.09 10.82 13.48
CA LEU A 87 -1.92 9.44 13.93
C LEU A 87 -1.18 8.66 12.84
N GLY A 88 0.06 8.28 13.12
CA GLY A 88 0.85 7.39 12.27
C GLY A 88 0.62 5.94 12.64
N LEU A 89 0.23 5.12 11.67
CA LEU A 89 0.09 3.67 11.82
C LEU A 89 1.10 2.97 10.92
N ASP A 90 1.93 2.10 11.48
CA ASP A 90 2.85 1.24 10.72
C ASP A 90 2.51 -0.23 10.96
N ILE A 91 2.31 -0.97 9.87
CA ILE A 91 2.01 -2.39 9.94
C ILE A 91 3.34 -3.12 9.94
N SER A 92 3.74 -3.63 11.11
CA SER A 92 4.92 -4.48 11.18
C SER A 92 4.73 -5.66 10.22
N GLY A 93 5.76 -5.97 9.42
CA GLY A 93 5.81 -7.17 8.55
C GLY A 93 4.63 -7.30 7.57
N ALA A 94 4.34 -6.25 6.80
CA ALA A 94 3.17 -6.18 5.92
C ALA A 94 2.99 -7.38 4.98
N PHE A 95 4.02 -7.80 4.24
CA PHE A 95 3.89 -8.91 3.27
C PHE A 95 3.88 -10.31 3.90
N PRO A 96 4.80 -10.67 4.84
CA PRO A 96 4.82 -12.02 5.41
C PRO A 96 3.57 -12.37 6.24
N ARG A 97 2.82 -11.37 6.72
CA ARG A 97 1.66 -11.56 7.60
C ARG A 97 0.30 -11.44 6.91
N VAL A 98 0.26 -11.32 5.58
CA VAL A 98 -1.02 -11.25 4.87
C VAL A 98 -1.74 -12.60 4.95
N ASN A 99 -2.99 -12.58 5.43
CA ASN A 99 -3.86 -13.74 5.33
C ASN A 99 -4.33 -13.92 3.88
N ARG A 100 -3.73 -14.87 3.15
CA ARG A 100 -3.99 -15.13 1.72
C ARG A 100 -5.48 -15.38 1.42
N ARG A 101 -6.19 -16.15 2.26
CA ARG A 101 -7.63 -16.43 2.07
C ARG A 101 -8.48 -15.18 2.22
N LYS A 102 -8.12 -14.28 3.14
CA LYS A 102 -8.81 -12.99 3.30
C LYS A 102 -8.49 -12.06 2.13
N LEU A 103 -7.22 -12.00 1.71
CA LEU A 103 -6.79 -11.20 0.56
C LEU A 103 -7.56 -11.59 -0.71
N LEU A 104 -7.56 -12.86 -1.09
CA LEU A 104 -8.22 -13.33 -2.31
C LEU A 104 -9.72 -13.04 -2.30
N ARG A 105 -10.41 -13.25 -1.16
CA ARG A 105 -11.81 -12.88 -1.00
C ARG A 105 -12.04 -11.38 -1.18
N THR A 106 -11.19 -10.54 -0.59
CA THR A 106 -11.27 -9.08 -0.76
C THR A 106 -11.06 -8.68 -2.22
N LEU A 107 -10.10 -9.29 -2.93
CA LEU A 107 -9.84 -8.97 -4.34
C LEU A 107 -11.04 -9.34 -5.23
N VAL A 108 -11.67 -10.50 -4.98
CA VAL A 108 -12.90 -10.91 -5.68
C VAL A 108 -14.04 -9.92 -5.39
N GLN A 109 -14.25 -9.55 -4.13
CA GLN A 109 -15.28 -8.56 -3.73
C GLN A 109 -15.03 -7.17 -4.34
N LYS A 110 -13.76 -6.84 -4.59
CA LYS A 110 -13.33 -5.61 -5.25
C LYS A 110 -13.47 -5.68 -6.79
N GLY A 111 -13.90 -6.83 -7.32
CA GLY A 111 -14.22 -6.99 -8.75
C GLY A 111 -13.02 -7.31 -9.63
N LEU A 112 -11.87 -7.70 -9.07
CA LEU A 112 -10.71 -8.04 -9.90
C LEU A 112 -11.05 -9.20 -10.85
N PRO A 113 -10.57 -9.15 -12.11
CA PRO A 113 -10.79 -10.20 -13.09
C PRO A 113 -10.36 -11.59 -12.59
N GLY A 114 -11.19 -12.60 -12.85
CA GLY A 114 -10.95 -13.96 -12.36
C GLY A 114 -9.63 -14.59 -12.84
N TYR A 115 -9.12 -14.19 -14.00
CA TYR A 115 -7.79 -14.64 -14.46
C TYR A 115 -6.67 -14.14 -13.54
N ILE A 116 -6.78 -12.94 -12.98
CA ILE A 116 -5.80 -12.41 -12.01
C ILE A 116 -5.86 -13.21 -10.71
N ILE A 117 -7.07 -13.51 -10.25
CA ILE A 117 -7.28 -14.28 -9.01
C ILE A 117 -6.74 -15.70 -9.12
N LYS A 118 -6.85 -16.33 -10.30
CA LYS A 118 -6.34 -17.70 -10.53
C LYS A 118 -4.81 -17.81 -10.40
N PHE A 119 -4.08 -16.76 -10.73
CA PHE A 119 -2.61 -16.72 -10.64
C PHE A 119 -2.10 -16.07 -9.35
N ALA A 120 -2.98 -15.60 -8.47
CA ALA A 120 -2.65 -14.95 -7.20
C ALA A 120 -2.40 -15.93 -6.06
#